data_AF-D2PTC6-F1
#
_entry.id   AF-D2PTC6-F1
#
_cell.length_a   1.000
_cell.length_b   1.000
_cell.length_c   1.000
_cell.angle_alpha   90.00
_cell.angle_beta   90.00
_cell.angle_gamma   90.00
#
_symmetry.space_group_name_H-M   'P 1'
#
loop_
_entity.id
_entity.type
_entity.pdbx_description
1 polymer ?
#
loop_
_entity_poly.entity_id
_entity_poly.type
_entity_poly.pdbx_seq_one_letter_code
_entity_poly.pdbx_strand_id
1 'polypeptide(L)'
;MRELLTPAELVEAAEGDLIPVWAGQGRLGADVRAWYAEGAVAVAAPDLSRRDRLAVAGPVDALAPLVEQVLEIVGPGFRPFGEEPLIRGLTERVPGLSFRAAFGWMETDAAPAETTTARWLPDDRGVAELLDEASPTSYAWPGSTGVRRWAAIADDRDALVSVAADAWSAPEVGFLAGVATRPVARGRGLSRQVCAFVTAELVKQHGRAALMVDAENAAAIAVYQRLGYRYRPVAAAHHA
;
A
#
# COMPACT_ATOMS: atom_id res chain seq x y z
N MET A 1 -8.51 18.80 17.91
CA MET A 1 -7.49 17.84 17.42
C MET A 1 -6.74 17.24 18.60
N ARG A 2 -6.56 15.92 18.61
CA ARG A 2 -5.76 15.15 19.58
C ARG A 2 -4.71 14.33 18.83
N GLU A 3 -3.47 14.29 19.31
CA GLU A 3 -2.44 13.41 18.74
C GLU A 3 -2.59 11.98 19.28
N LEU A 4 -2.42 10.99 18.42
CA LEU A 4 -2.44 9.56 18.74
C LEU A 4 -0.99 9.09 18.86
N LEU A 5 -0.64 8.50 20.00
CA LEU A 5 0.76 8.19 20.35
C LEU A 5 1.04 6.69 20.33
N THR A 6 0.02 5.85 20.20
CA THR A 6 0.15 4.41 20.21
C THR A 6 -0.57 3.74 19.04
N PRO A 7 -0.10 2.56 18.58
CA PRO A 7 -0.81 1.79 17.56
C PRO A 7 -2.25 1.44 17.94
N ALA A 8 -2.50 1.13 19.23
CA ALA A 8 -3.83 0.79 19.72
C ALA A 8 -4.81 1.96 19.56
N GLU A 9 -4.40 3.18 19.91
CA GLU A 9 -5.22 4.38 19.70
C GLU A 9 -5.51 4.64 18.22
N LEU A 10 -4.52 4.40 17.34
CA LEU A 10 -4.70 4.56 15.90
C LEU A 10 -5.67 3.51 15.33
N VAL A 11 -5.56 2.26 15.75
CA VAL A 11 -6.47 1.18 15.33
C VAL A 11 -7.90 1.46 15.78
N GLU A 12 -8.09 1.95 17.01
CA GLU A 12 -9.40 2.36 17.52
C GLU A 12 -9.97 3.53 16.70
N ALA A 13 -9.17 4.57 16.50
CA ALA A 13 -9.59 5.77 15.78
C ALA A 13 -9.87 5.52 14.29
N ALA A 14 -9.21 4.54 13.66
CA ALA A 14 -9.40 4.21 12.26
C ALA A 14 -10.69 3.42 11.98
N GLU A 15 -11.41 2.96 13.02
CA GLU A 15 -12.70 2.26 12.91
C GLU A 15 -12.70 1.10 11.89
N GLY A 16 -11.56 0.39 11.77
CA GLY A 16 -11.38 -0.73 10.86
C GLY A 16 -10.85 -0.40 9.47
N ASP A 17 -10.63 0.89 9.14
CA ASP A 17 -9.94 1.28 7.90
C ASP A 17 -8.43 0.97 7.99
N LEU A 18 -7.94 0.18 7.04
CA LEU A 18 -6.54 -0.22 6.99
C LEU A 18 -5.60 0.87 6.47
N ILE A 19 -6.08 1.91 5.79
CA ILE A 19 -5.20 2.95 5.20
C ILE A 19 -4.48 3.76 6.30
N PRO A 20 -5.17 4.34 7.30
CA PRO A 20 -4.50 5.01 8.41
C PRO A 20 -3.59 4.06 9.20
N VAL A 21 -4.05 2.83 9.46
CA VAL A 21 -3.29 1.81 10.21
C VAL A 21 -2.00 1.42 9.48
N TRP A 22 -2.09 1.17 8.18
CA TRP A 22 -0.93 0.88 7.32
C TRP A 22 0.07 2.05 7.32
N ALA A 23 -0.42 3.29 7.29
CA ALA A 23 0.42 4.47 7.35
C ALA A 23 1.07 4.67 8.73
N GLY A 24 0.46 4.14 9.80
CA GLY A 24 0.99 4.12 11.16
C GLY A 24 2.25 3.28 11.36
N GLN A 25 2.79 2.63 10.31
CA GLN A 25 3.98 1.78 10.43
C GLN A 25 5.23 2.58 10.79
N GLY A 26 5.83 2.26 11.93
CA GLY A 26 7.01 2.97 12.45
C GLY A 26 6.84 3.34 13.92
N ARG A 27 7.60 4.33 14.37
CA ARG A 27 7.49 4.86 15.74
C ARG A 27 6.48 6.01 15.76
N LEU A 28 5.24 5.71 16.15
CA LEU A 28 4.20 6.72 16.37
C LEU A 28 4.61 7.72 17.44
N GLY A 29 4.32 9.01 17.19
CA GLY A 29 4.75 10.12 18.04
C GLY A 29 6.21 10.55 17.83
N ALA A 30 6.92 9.91 16.89
CA ALA A 30 8.28 10.27 16.50
C ALA A 30 8.41 10.39 14.98
N ASP A 31 8.71 9.28 14.29
CA ASP A 31 8.95 9.27 12.84
C ASP A 31 7.63 9.36 12.06
N VAL A 32 6.56 8.80 12.62
CA VAL A 32 5.20 8.86 12.11
C VAL A 32 4.35 9.59 13.13
N ARG A 33 3.47 10.47 12.67
CA ARG A 33 2.57 11.24 13.54
C ARG A 33 1.14 11.05 13.10
N ALA A 34 0.23 10.93 14.06
CA ALA A 34 -1.17 10.66 13.80
C ALA A 34 -2.05 11.56 14.66
N TRP A 35 -3.15 12.05 14.09
CA TRP A 35 -4.09 12.92 14.79
C TRP A 35 -5.52 12.47 14.56
N TYR A 36 -6.35 12.80 15.53
CA TYR A 36 -7.79 12.53 15.53
C TYR A 36 -8.58 13.80 15.87
N ALA A 37 -9.71 13.99 15.21
CA ALA A 37 -10.71 14.99 15.57
C ALA A 37 -12.09 14.55 15.06
N GLU A 38 -13.07 14.41 15.96
CA GLU A 38 -14.49 14.24 15.59
C GLU A 38 -14.75 13.13 14.55
N GLY A 39 -14.11 11.97 14.73
CA GLY A 39 -14.23 10.83 13.80
C GLY A 39 -13.30 10.90 12.58
N ALA A 40 -12.54 11.98 12.39
CA ALA A 40 -11.52 12.09 11.36
C ALA A 40 -10.14 11.71 11.89
N VAL A 41 -9.38 10.99 11.06
CA VAL A 41 -7.99 10.58 11.33
C VAL A 41 -7.08 11.09 10.22
N ALA A 42 -5.90 11.57 10.59
CA ALA A 42 -4.83 11.94 9.67
C ALA A 42 -3.49 11.37 10.17
N VAL A 43 -2.77 10.63 9.32
CA VAL A 43 -1.50 9.99 9.66
C VAL A 43 -0.43 10.45 8.68
N ALA A 44 0.55 11.21 9.18
CA ALA A 44 1.71 11.67 8.42
C ALA A 44 2.84 10.63 8.54
N ALA A 45 3.15 9.98 7.42
CA ALA A 45 4.18 8.96 7.31
C ALA A 45 5.21 9.35 6.23
N PRO A 46 6.46 9.68 6.62
CA PRO A 46 7.52 10.01 5.66
C PRO A 46 8.02 8.77 4.91
N ASP A 47 8.44 8.96 3.65
CA ASP A 47 9.02 7.91 2.77
C ASP A 47 8.18 6.61 2.65
N LEU A 48 6.88 6.68 2.93
CA LEU A 48 6.00 5.52 2.87
C LEU A 48 5.61 5.19 1.42
N SER A 49 6.08 4.06 0.90
CA SER A 49 5.89 3.68 -0.50
C SER A 49 6.36 4.81 -1.44
N ARG A 50 7.58 5.31 -1.18
CA ARG A 50 8.29 6.36 -1.95
C ARG A 50 7.71 7.77 -1.86
N ARG A 51 6.86 8.05 -0.87
CA ARG A 51 6.16 9.33 -0.75
C ARG A 51 5.99 9.71 0.72
N ASP A 52 6.06 11.00 0.99
CA ASP A 52 5.53 11.56 2.23
C ASP A 52 4.01 11.58 2.13
N ARG A 53 3.36 10.69 2.89
CA ARG A 53 1.92 10.44 2.81
C ARG A 53 1.21 11.01 4.03
N LEU A 54 0.10 11.67 3.78
CA LEU A 54 -0.89 11.99 4.79
C LEU A 54 -2.10 11.07 4.57
N ALA A 55 -2.08 9.89 5.17
CA ALA A 55 -3.20 8.95 5.09
C ALA A 55 -4.38 9.46 5.91
N VAL A 56 -5.57 9.54 5.32
CA VAL A 56 -6.73 10.17 5.94
C VAL A 56 -7.99 9.30 5.85
N ALA A 57 -8.83 9.38 6.87
CA ALA A 57 -10.13 8.73 6.94
C ALA A 57 -11.11 9.55 7.79
N GLY A 58 -12.40 9.26 7.66
CA GLY A 58 -13.48 9.87 8.45
C GLY A 58 -14.27 10.98 7.74
N PRO A 59 -15.17 11.67 8.45
CA PRO A 59 -16.07 12.67 7.88
C PRO A 59 -15.32 13.88 7.32
N VAL A 60 -15.63 14.27 6.08
CA VAL A 60 -14.90 15.34 5.38
C VAL A 60 -14.94 16.69 6.11
N ASP A 61 -16.05 17.01 6.79
CA ASP A 61 -16.21 18.30 7.49
C ASP A 61 -15.34 18.39 8.75
N ALA A 62 -15.07 17.26 9.42
CA ALA A 62 -14.10 17.17 10.51
C ALA A 62 -12.65 17.06 9.97
N LEU A 63 -12.48 16.38 8.83
CA LEU A 63 -11.18 16.12 8.26
C LEU A 63 -10.53 17.34 7.61
N ALA A 64 -11.29 18.22 6.96
CA ALA A 64 -10.76 19.42 6.31
C ALA A 64 -9.96 20.33 7.29
N PRO A 65 -10.52 20.79 8.42
CA PRO A 65 -9.76 21.59 9.38
C PRO A 65 -8.63 20.80 10.04
N LEU A 66 -8.78 19.47 10.19
CA LEU A 66 -7.70 18.61 10.70
C LEU A 66 -6.51 18.59 9.74
N VAL A 67 -6.76 18.41 8.44
CA VAL A 67 -5.72 18.36 7.41
C VAL A 67 -4.99 19.71 7.30
N GLU A 68 -5.70 20.84 7.37
CA GLU A 68 -5.08 22.18 7.41
C GLU A 68 -4.08 22.29 8.57
N GLN A 69 -4.53 22.01 9.79
CA GLN A 69 -3.66 22.05 10.99
C GLN A 69 -2.49 21.08 10.89
N VAL A 70 -2.71 19.88 10.36
CA VAL A 70 -1.64 18.90 10.23
C VAL A 70 -0.60 19.34 9.20
N LEU A 71 -1.01 19.89 8.05
CA LEU A 71 -0.09 20.39 7.03
C LEU A 71 0.73 21.59 7.50
N GLU A 72 0.20 22.42 8.41
CA GLU A 72 1.00 23.45 9.09
C GLU A 72 2.10 22.86 9.98
N ILE A 73 1.86 21.68 10.57
CA ILE A 73 2.80 20.99 11.45
C ILE A 73 3.85 20.20 10.67
N VAL A 74 3.44 19.40 9.66
CA VAL A 74 4.33 18.48 8.93
C VAL A 74 4.86 19.06 7.62
N GLY A 75 4.30 20.19 7.18
CA GLY A 75 4.63 20.88 5.95
C GLY A 75 3.82 20.42 4.73
N PRO A 76 3.75 21.27 3.68
CA PRO A 76 2.91 21.05 2.50
C PRO A 76 3.41 19.92 1.57
N GLY A 77 4.58 19.33 1.86
CA GLY A 77 5.14 18.21 1.10
C GLY A 77 4.37 16.89 1.29
N PHE A 78 3.68 16.74 2.42
CA PHE A 78 2.86 15.57 2.72
C PHE A 78 1.59 15.55 1.87
N ARG A 79 1.30 14.40 1.28
CA ARG A 79 0.22 14.24 0.29
C ARG A 79 -1.00 13.56 0.90
N PRO A 80 -2.15 14.24 1.03
CA PRO A 80 -3.39 13.60 1.44
C PRO A 80 -3.71 12.39 0.57
N PHE A 81 -4.04 11.27 1.20
CA PHE A 81 -4.29 9.97 0.56
C PHE A 81 -5.39 9.22 1.31
N GLY A 82 -6.42 8.75 0.61
CA GLY A 82 -7.59 8.10 1.20
C GLY A 82 -8.65 7.76 0.15
N GLU A 83 -9.88 7.47 0.58
CA GLU A 83 -10.98 7.19 -0.34
C GLU A 83 -11.20 8.33 -1.35
N GLU A 84 -11.46 7.98 -2.61
CA GLU A 84 -11.51 9.00 -3.68
C GLU A 84 -12.55 10.11 -3.42
N PRO A 85 -13.82 9.82 -3.04
CA PRO A 85 -14.78 10.88 -2.73
C PRO A 85 -14.32 11.79 -1.59
N LEU A 86 -13.65 11.23 -0.57
CA LEU A 86 -13.11 11.97 0.56
C LEU A 86 -12.02 12.95 0.10
N ILE A 87 -11.07 12.49 -0.72
CA ILE A 87 -10.01 13.34 -1.25
C ILE A 87 -10.55 14.44 -2.16
N ARG A 88 -11.56 14.15 -3.00
CA ARG A 88 -12.23 15.18 -3.81
C ARG A 88 -12.90 16.22 -2.91
N GLY A 89 -13.64 15.78 -1.90
CA GLY A 89 -14.27 16.68 -0.93
C GLY A 89 -13.27 17.54 -0.14
N LEU A 90 -12.07 17.01 0.15
CA LEU A 90 -10.98 17.79 0.74
C LEU A 90 -10.45 18.87 -0.20
N THR A 91 -10.25 18.58 -1.48
CA THR A 91 -9.75 19.57 -2.46
C THR A 91 -10.72 20.73 -2.68
N GLU A 92 -12.01 20.54 -2.36
CA GLU A 92 -13.02 21.60 -2.40
C GLU A 92 -13.02 22.48 -1.13
N ARG A 93 -12.58 21.94 0.01
CA ARG A 93 -12.70 22.57 1.33
C ARG A 93 -11.40 23.17 1.84
N VAL A 94 -10.26 22.57 1.50
CA VAL A 94 -8.94 22.96 2.01
C VAL A 94 -8.22 23.79 0.95
N PRO A 95 -7.97 25.09 1.21
CA PRO A 95 -7.24 25.95 0.28
C PRO A 95 -5.85 25.41 -0.04
N GLY A 96 -5.46 25.51 -1.32
CA GLY A 96 -4.14 25.07 -1.78
C GLY A 96 -4.02 23.58 -2.10
N LEU A 97 -4.98 22.74 -1.71
CA LEU A 97 -5.00 21.34 -2.13
C LEU A 97 -5.53 21.17 -3.56
N SER A 98 -4.79 20.42 -4.36
CA SER A 98 -5.16 20.03 -5.71
C SER A 98 -5.19 18.51 -5.85
N PHE A 99 -6.21 18.01 -6.55
CA PHE A 99 -6.32 16.59 -6.88
C PHE A 99 -5.11 16.14 -7.72
N ARG A 100 -4.51 15.01 -7.38
CA ARG A 100 -3.32 14.50 -8.08
C ARG A 100 -3.64 13.32 -9.00
N ALA A 101 -4.19 12.26 -8.44
CA ALA A 101 -4.36 10.97 -9.11
C ALA A 101 -5.37 10.11 -8.35
N ALA A 102 -6.09 9.26 -9.08
CA ALA A 102 -6.91 8.17 -8.55
C ALA A 102 -6.28 6.82 -8.91
N PHE A 103 -6.45 5.84 -8.03
CA PHE A 103 -5.95 4.48 -8.19
C PHE A 103 -6.73 3.54 -7.25
N GLY A 104 -6.35 2.27 -7.19
CA GLY A 104 -6.97 1.26 -6.35
C GLY A 104 -6.19 0.96 -5.09
N TRP A 105 -6.89 0.90 -3.96
CA TRP A 105 -6.49 0.13 -2.79
C TRP A 105 -7.20 -1.21 -2.86
N MET A 106 -6.48 -2.31 -2.65
CA MET A 106 -7.10 -3.62 -2.55
C MET A 106 -6.66 -4.33 -1.29
N GLU A 107 -7.60 -4.99 -0.61
CA GLU A 107 -7.31 -5.71 0.63
C GLU A 107 -8.06 -7.03 0.75
N THR A 108 -7.49 -7.96 1.52
CA THR A 108 -8.08 -9.26 1.87
C THR A 108 -7.67 -9.67 3.29
N ASP A 109 -8.55 -10.39 3.95
CA ASP A 109 -8.33 -11.11 5.21
C ASP A 109 -8.34 -12.64 5.01
N ALA A 110 -8.47 -13.10 3.76
CA ALA A 110 -8.50 -14.50 3.40
C ALA A 110 -7.20 -14.93 2.70
N ALA A 111 -6.60 -16.02 3.19
CA ALA A 111 -5.50 -16.68 2.51
C ALA A 111 -6.02 -17.39 1.25
N PRO A 112 -5.46 -17.14 0.06
CA PRO A 112 -5.89 -17.80 -1.17
C PRO A 112 -5.61 -19.31 -1.13
N ALA A 113 -6.59 -20.12 -1.54
CA ALA A 113 -6.42 -21.56 -1.75
C ALA A 113 -5.87 -21.86 -3.15
N GLU A 114 -4.68 -21.33 -3.47
CA GLU A 114 -3.99 -21.55 -4.75
C GLU A 114 -2.77 -22.44 -4.52
N THR A 115 -2.59 -23.48 -5.34
CA THR A 115 -1.32 -24.22 -5.40
C THR A 115 -0.28 -23.39 -6.13
N THR A 116 0.91 -23.27 -5.54
CA THR A 116 1.97 -22.40 -6.05
C THR A 116 3.33 -23.09 -5.94
N THR A 117 4.19 -22.85 -6.93
CA THR A 117 5.62 -23.21 -6.88
C THR A 117 6.49 -22.06 -6.36
N ALA A 118 5.88 -20.93 -6.02
CA ALA A 118 6.59 -19.78 -5.50
C ALA A 118 7.18 -20.07 -4.12
N ARG A 119 8.31 -19.43 -3.84
CA ARG A 119 9.02 -19.53 -2.56
C ARG A 119 9.68 -18.20 -2.23
N TRP A 120 9.87 -17.94 -0.93
CA TRP A 120 10.75 -16.86 -0.49
C TRP A 120 12.16 -17.11 -1.01
N LEU A 121 12.77 -16.07 -1.58
CA LEU A 121 14.17 -16.09 -1.98
C LEU A 121 15.08 -15.90 -0.74
N PRO A 122 16.27 -16.52 -0.72
CA PRO A 122 17.24 -16.30 0.36
C PRO A 122 17.89 -14.91 0.30
N ASP A 123 17.92 -14.29 -0.87
CA ASP A 123 18.40 -12.94 -1.14
C ASP A 123 17.67 -12.36 -2.38
N ASP A 124 18.01 -11.15 -2.81
CA ASP A 124 17.34 -10.44 -3.91
C ASP A 124 18.06 -10.53 -5.27
N ARG A 125 19.00 -11.49 -5.42
CA ARG A 125 19.75 -11.67 -6.69
C ARG A 125 18.80 -11.98 -7.85
N GLY A 126 19.00 -11.28 -8.96
CA GLY A 126 18.21 -11.43 -10.19
C GLY A 126 16.86 -10.72 -10.20
N VAL A 127 16.40 -10.18 -9.07
CA VAL A 127 15.12 -9.46 -9.00
C VAL A 127 15.18 -8.14 -9.77
N ALA A 128 16.26 -7.37 -9.62
CA ALA A 128 16.43 -6.10 -10.31
C ALA A 128 16.40 -6.27 -11.84
N GLU A 129 17.11 -7.27 -12.36
CA GLU A 129 17.12 -7.60 -13.80
C GLU A 129 15.72 -7.93 -14.32
N LEU A 130 14.95 -8.71 -13.56
CA LEU A 130 13.57 -9.05 -13.93
C LEU A 130 12.68 -7.80 -13.90
N LEU A 131 12.81 -6.93 -12.89
CA LEU A 131 12.05 -5.69 -12.80
C LEU A 131 12.39 -4.73 -13.94
N ASP A 132 13.67 -4.57 -14.28
CA ASP A 132 14.11 -3.75 -15.41
C ASP A 132 13.44 -4.21 -16.72
N GLU A 133 13.36 -5.51 -16.96
CA GLU A 133 12.73 -6.06 -18.17
C GLU A 133 11.19 -5.95 -18.13
N ALA A 134 10.57 -6.32 -17.01
CA ALA A 134 9.14 -6.59 -16.97
C ALA A 134 8.29 -5.48 -16.37
N SER A 135 8.87 -4.62 -15.51
CA SER A 135 8.16 -3.57 -14.77
C SER A 135 9.11 -2.46 -14.27
N PRO A 136 9.77 -1.70 -15.16
CA PRO A 136 10.76 -0.67 -14.79
C PRO A 136 10.17 0.50 -13.98
N THR A 137 8.85 0.67 -14.00
CA THR A 137 8.13 1.67 -13.21
C THR A 137 7.69 1.17 -11.83
N SER A 138 8.14 -0.04 -11.42
CA SER A 138 7.84 -0.62 -10.11
C SER A 138 8.21 0.33 -8.96
N TYR A 139 7.39 0.33 -7.92
CA TYR A 139 7.69 1.03 -6.66
C TYR A 139 8.64 0.23 -5.78
N ALA A 140 8.52 -1.10 -5.74
CA ALA A 140 9.40 -1.92 -4.93
C ALA A 140 10.61 -2.36 -5.76
N TRP A 141 11.80 -2.12 -5.20
CA TRP A 141 13.08 -2.53 -5.77
C TRP A 141 13.95 -3.16 -4.67
N PRO A 142 14.83 -4.13 -5.03
CA PRO A 142 15.90 -4.60 -4.15
C PRO A 142 16.63 -3.44 -3.44
N GLY A 143 16.87 -3.60 -2.14
CA GLY A 143 17.53 -2.59 -1.30
C GLY A 143 16.74 -1.31 -0.97
N SER A 144 15.52 -1.12 -1.50
CA SER A 144 14.70 0.06 -1.16
C SER A 144 14.16 -0.02 0.28
N THR A 145 14.13 1.12 0.97
CA THR A 145 13.52 1.25 2.30
C THR A 145 12.08 0.71 2.29
N GLY A 146 11.79 -0.17 3.25
CA GLY A 146 10.47 -0.81 3.41
C GLY A 146 10.28 -2.10 2.62
N VAL A 147 11.11 -2.41 1.61
CA VAL A 147 11.08 -3.72 0.93
C VAL A 147 11.80 -4.74 1.80
N ARG A 148 11.08 -5.77 2.27
CA ARG A 148 11.60 -6.73 3.27
C ARG A 148 12.20 -7.97 2.65
N ARG A 149 11.49 -8.57 1.70
CA ARG A 149 11.86 -9.85 1.07
C ARG A 149 11.07 -10.06 -0.22
N TRP A 150 11.61 -10.95 -1.05
CA TRP A 150 11.05 -11.29 -2.36
C TRP A 150 10.67 -12.77 -2.40
N ALA A 151 9.49 -13.05 -2.94
CA ALA A 151 9.11 -14.39 -3.37
C ALA A 151 9.26 -14.48 -4.89
N ALA A 152 9.58 -15.67 -5.38
CA ALA A 152 9.71 -15.89 -6.81
C ALA A 152 9.29 -17.28 -7.25
N ILE A 153 8.99 -17.37 -8.54
CA ILE A 153 8.93 -18.61 -9.33
C ILE A 153 10.13 -18.59 -10.28
N ALA A 154 10.85 -19.69 -10.32
CA ALA A 154 11.92 -19.94 -11.29
C ALA A 154 11.46 -20.94 -12.35
N ASP A 155 12.04 -20.89 -13.55
CA ASP A 155 11.86 -21.90 -14.58
C ASP A 155 12.76 -23.14 -14.37
N ASP A 156 12.71 -24.09 -15.30
CA ASP A 156 13.48 -25.34 -15.25
C ASP A 156 15.00 -25.14 -15.35
N ARG A 157 15.46 -23.92 -15.64
CA ARG A 157 16.88 -23.52 -15.69
C ARG A 157 17.27 -22.65 -14.50
N ASP A 158 16.45 -22.62 -13.46
CA ASP A 158 16.60 -21.79 -12.25
C ASP A 158 16.58 -20.28 -12.51
N ALA A 159 16.11 -19.82 -13.68
CA ALA A 159 15.96 -18.40 -13.95
C ALA A 159 14.66 -17.86 -13.34
N LEU A 160 14.72 -16.72 -12.64
CA LEU A 160 13.53 -16.06 -12.10
C LEU A 160 12.61 -15.63 -13.24
N VAL A 161 11.35 -16.05 -13.20
CA VAL A 161 10.35 -15.73 -14.23
C VAL A 161 9.17 -14.91 -13.69
N SER A 162 8.90 -14.96 -12.39
CA SER A 162 7.90 -14.12 -11.74
C SER A 162 8.28 -13.82 -10.30
N VAL A 163 8.06 -12.59 -9.85
CA VAL A 163 8.38 -12.14 -8.49
C VAL A 163 7.22 -11.34 -7.88
N ALA A 164 7.18 -11.29 -6.55
CA ALA A 164 6.38 -10.36 -5.76
C ALA A 164 7.10 -10.10 -4.42
N ALA A 165 6.92 -8.91 -3.85
CA ALA A 165 7.57 -8.50 -2.61
C ALA A 165 6.57 -8.37 -1.45
N ASP A 166 7.05 -8.69 -0.26
CA ASP A 166 6.56 -8.13 1.00
C ASP A 166 7.28 -6.79 1.21
N ALA A 167 6.54 -5.68 1.10
CA ALA A 167 7.10 -4.34 1.16
C ALA A 167 6.15 -3.35 1.85
N TRP A 168 6.65 -2.55 2.79
CA TRP A 168 5.86 -1.60 3.58
C TRP A 168 4.72 -2.26 4.36
N SER A 169 4.92 -3.48 4.86
CA SER A 169 3.95 -4.16 5.73
C SER A 169 3.94 -3.52 7.14
N ALA A 170 2.77 -3.20 7.67
CA ALA A 170 2.61 -2.85 9.09
C ALA A 170 2.43 -4.13 9.93
N PRO A 171 2.54 -4.10 11.27
CA PRO A 171 2.20 -5.26 12.10
C PRO A 171 0.79 -5.81 11.82
N GLU A 172 -0.19 -4.93 11.62
CA GLU A 172 -1.61 -5.24 11.44
C GLU A 172 -2.00 -5.58 9.99
N VAL A 173 -1.14 -5.26 9.00
CA VAL A 173 -1.45 -5.50 7.59
C VAL A 173 -0.18 -5.72 6.78
N GLY A 174 -0.11 -6.89 6.15
CA GLY A 174 0.92 -7.18 5.16
C GLY A 174 0.68 -6.40 3.87
N PHE A 175 1.73 -5.99 3.18
CA PHE A 175 1.60 -5.18 1.97
C PHE A 175 2.40 -5.80 0.81
N LEU A 176 1.66 -6.15 -0.25
CA LEU A 176 2.18 -6.81 -1.44
C LEU A 176 2.53 -5.75 -2.49
N ALA A 177 3.76 -5.81 -3.00
CA ALA A 177 4.23 -4.89 -4.04
C ALA A 177 5.19 -5.57 -5.02
N GLY A 178 5.69 -4.82 -6.01
CA GLY A 178 6.78 -5.29 -6.88
C GLY A 178 6.45 -6.49 -7.76
N VAL A 179 5.17 -6.70 -8.09
CA VAL A 179 4.76 -7.86 -8.89
C VAL A 179 5.24 -7.69 -10.32
N ALA A 180 6.01 -8.64 -10.81
CA ALA A 180 6.48 -8.67 -12.18
C ALA A 180 6.63 -10.09 -12.70
N THR A 181 6.34 -10.28 -13.99
CA THR A 181 6.54 -11.55 -14.70
C THR A 181 7.23 -11.26 -16.03
N ARG A 182 8.32 -11.98 -16.31
CA ARG A 182 9.08 -11.83 -17.57
C ARG A 182 8.13 -11.95 -18.77
N PRO A 183 8.23 -11.07 -19.79
CA PRO A 183 7.36 -11.08 -20.96
C PRO A 183 7.17 -12.46 -21.59
N VAL A 184 8.26 -13.22 -21.76
CA VAL A 184 8.26 -14.57 -22.35
C VAL A 184 7.51 -15.62 -21.53
N ALA A 185 7.24 -15.35 -20.25
CA ALA A 185 6.58 -16.26 -19.32
C ALA A 185 5.13 -15.84 -18.98
N ARG A 186 4.62 -14.75 -19.59
CA ARG A 186 3.26 -14.26 -19.37
C ARG A 186 2.20 -15.22 -19.94
N GLY A 187 0.95 -15.06 -19.51
CA GLY A 187 -0.18 -15.91 -19.95
C GLY A 187 -0.22 -17.30 -19.30
N ARG A 188 0.73 -17.62 -18.42
CA ARG A 188 0.85 -18.93 -17.75
C ARG A 188 0.36 -18.95 -16.29
N GLY A 189 -0.26 -17.86 -15.83
CA GLY A 189 -0.76 -17.73 -14.45
C GLY A 189 0.32 -17.53 -13.38
N LEU A 190 1.58 -17.26 -13.76
CA LEU A 190 2.70 -17.15 -12.80
C LEU A 190 2.55 -15.98 -11.82
N SER A 191 2.07 -14.82 -12.29
CA SER A 191 1.78 -13.68 -11.43
C SER A 191 0.73 -14.02 -10.37
N ARG A 192 -0.33 -14.73 -10.75
CA ARG A 192 -1.35 -15.22 -9.81
C ARG A 192 -0.74 -16.15 -8.76
N GLN A 193 0.12 -17.09 -9.16
CA GLN A 193 0.75 -18.03 -8.24
C GLN A 193 1.70 -17.36 -7.24
N VAL A 194 2.57 -16.45 -7.69
CA VAL A 194 3.49 -15.74 -6.79
C VAL A 194 2.74 -14.78 -5.87
N CYS A 195 1.71 -14.08 -6.38
CA CYS A 195 0.85 -13.26 -5.54
C CYS A 195 0.09 -14.10 -4.52
N ALA A 196 -0.47 -15.25 -4.90
CA ALA A 196 -1.19 -16.12 -3.98
C ALA A 196 -0.30 -16.59 -2.81
N PHE A 197 0.94 -16.97 -3.12
CA PHE A 197 1.93 -17.34 -2.10
C PHE A 197 2.19 -16.19 -1.13
N VAL A 198 2.52 -15.00 -1.65
CA VAL A 198 2.81 -13.82 -0.81
C VAL A 198 1.58 -13.42 0.00
N THR A 199 0.39 -13.37 -0.60
CA THR A 199 -0.86 -13.07 0.11
C THR A 199 -1.12 -14.06 1.24
N ALA A 200 -0.96 -15.37 1.00
CA ALA A 200 -1.17 -16.38 2.03
C ALA A 200 -0.21 -16.20 3.22
N GLU A 201 1.07 -15.94 2.94
CA GLU A 201 2.08 -15.70 3.96
C GLU A 201 1.83 -14.40 4.73
N LEU A 202 1.44 -13.32 4.03
CA LEU A 202 1.10 -12.04 4.66
C LEU A 202 -0.15 -12.14 5.53
N VAL A 203 -1.22 -12.79 5.06
CA VAL A 203 -2.44 -13.02 5.85
C VAL A 203 -2.13 -13.89 7.06
N LYS A 204 -1.31 -14.94 6.91
CA LYS A 204 -0.89 -15.78 8.04
C LYS A 204 -0.13 -14.99 9.11
N GLN A 205 0.71 -14.04 8.70
CA GLN A 205 1.56 -13.27 9.62
C GLN A 205 0.83 -12.07 10.23
N HIS A 206 0.00 -11.38 9.46
CA HIS A 206 -0.58 -10.09 9.80
C HIS A 206 -2.10 -10.13 9.99
N GLY A 207 -2.75 -11.26 9.68
CA GLY A 207 -4.21 -11.40 9.63
C GLY A 207 -4.84 -10.80 8.37
N ARG A 208 -4.17 -9.85 7.70
CA ARG A 208 -4.64 -9.17 6.49
C ARG A 208 -3.50 -8.88 5.52
N ALA A 209 -3.85 -8.75 4.25
CA ALA A 209 -2.94 -8.28 3.21
C ALA A 209 -3.60 -7.17 2.38
N ALA A 210 -2.81 -6.16 2.00
CA ALA A 210 -3.22 -5.06 1.16
C ALA A 210 -2.22 -4.81 0.02
N LEU A 211 -2.64 -4.05 -0.98
CA LEU A 211 -1.80 -3.55 -2.07
C LEU A 211 -2.43 -2.30 -2.68
N MET A 212 -1.62 -1.57 -3.44
CA MET A 212 -2.09 -0.53 -4.35
C MET A 212 -1.92 -0.98 -5.80
N VAL A 213 -2.86 -0.60 -6.65
CA VAL A 213 -2.86 -0.93 -8.08
C VAL A 213 -3.34 0.26 -8.88
N ASP A 214 -2.78 0.46 -10.07
CA ASP A 214 -3.31 1.44 -11.01
C ASP A 214 -4.77 1.09 -11.38
N ALA A 215 -5.66 2.08 -11.36
CA ALA A 215 -7.07 1.90 -11.69
C ALA A 215 -7.28 1.42 -13.13
N GLU A 216 -6.37 1.75 -14.05
CA GLU A 216 -6.43 1.34 -15.46
C GLU A 216 -5.89 -0.09 -15.68
N ASN A 217 -5.24 -0.69 -14.67
CA ASN A 217 -4.67 -2.03 -14.77
C ASN A 217 -5.71 -3.13 -14.49
N ALA A 218 -6.71 -3.22 -15.37
CA ALA A 218 -7.80 -4.19 -15.27
C ALA A 218 -7.33 -5.64 -15.16
N ALA A 219 -6.21 -5.99 -15.81
CA ALA A 219 -5.63 -7.33 -15.74
C ALA A 219 -5.11 -7.68 -14.34
N ALA A 220 -4.38 -6.76 -13.69
CA ALA A 220 -3.90 -6.97 -12.32
C ALA A 220 -5.06 -6.98 -11.32
N ILE A 221 -6.01 -6.06 -11.44
CA ILE A 221 -7.22 -6.01 -10.61
C ILE A 221 -7.96 -7.36 -10.66
N ALA A 222 -8.14 -7.92 -11.86
CA ALA A 222 -8.80 -9.22 -12.03
C ALA A 222 -8.00 -10.39 -11.44
N VAL A 223 -6.67 -10.31 -11.38
CA VAL A 223 -5.85 -11.31 -10.67
C VAL A 223 -6.11 -11.21 -9.17
N TYR A 224 -6.04 -10.01 -8.59
CA TYR A 224 -6.23 -9.82 -7.16
C TYR A 224 -7.65 -10.17 -6.69
N GLN A 225 -8.68 -9.84 -7.48
CA GLN A 225 -10.06 -10.25 -7.18
C GLN A 225 -10.21 -11.77 -7.09
N ARG A 226 -9.56 -12.53 -7.98
CA ARG A 226 -9.56 -14.01 -7.93
C ARG A 226 -8.81 -14.56 -6.71
N LEU A 227 -7.93 -13.75 -6.10
CA LEU A 227 -7.25 -14.07 -4.85
C LEU A 227 -8.01 -13.58 -3.61
N GLY A 228 -9.24 -13.08 -3.78
CA GLY A 228 -10.11 -12.64 -2.67
C GLY A 228 -9.95 -11.18 -2.26
N TYR A 229 -9.15 -10.40 -2.98
CA TYR A 229 -9.01 -8.97 -2.69
C TYR A 229 -10.26 -8.19 -3.11
N ARG A 230 -10.68 -7.28 -2.23
CA ARG A 230 -11.75 -6.31 -2.47
C ARG A 230 -11.14 -4.99 -2.94
N TYR A 231 -11.67 -4.43 -4.03
CA TYR A 231 -11.21 -3.15 -4.58
C TYR A 231 -11.93 -1.98 -3.93
N ARG A 232 -11.17 -0.95 -3.57
CA ARG A 232 -11.65 0.35 -3.09
C ARG A 232 -10.99 1.47 -3.88
N PRO A 233 -11.75 2.38 -4.52
CA PRO A 233 -11.17 3.54 -5.20
C PRO A 233 -10.60 4.51 -4.17
N VAL A 234 -9.34 4.89 -4.38
CA VAL A 234 -8.61 5.84 -3.55
C VAL A 234 -7.98 6.90 -4.42
N ALA A 235 -7.66 8.03 -3.83
CA ALA A 235 -6.98 9.10 -4.53
C ALA A 235 -5.90 9.73 -3.66
N ALA A 236 -5.08 10.55 -4.29
CA ALA A 236 -4.17 11.44 -3.62
C ALA A 236 -4.38 12.89 -4.06
N ALA A 237 -4.12 13.82 -3.15
CA ALA A 237 -3.99 15.24 -3.42
C ALA A 237 -2.56 15.69 -3.12
N HIS A 238 -2.21 16.91 -3.54
CA HIS A 238 -1.00 17.59 -3.12
C HIS A 238 -1.30 19.06 -2.86
N HIS A 239 -0.47 19.71 -2.03
CA HIS A 239 -0.46 21.16 -1.98
C HIS A 239 0.16 21.70 -3.28
N ALA A 240 -0.52 22.64 -3.93
CA ALA A 240 -0.03 23.36 -5.11
C ALA A 240 0.95 24.46 -4.72
#